data_AF-R6DZL5-F1
#
_entry.id   AF-R6DZL5-F1
#
_cell.length_a   1.000
_cell.length_b   1.000
_cell.length_c   1.000
_cell.angle_alpha   90.00
_cell.angle_beta   90.00
_cell.angle_gamma   90.00
#
_symmetry.space_group_name_H-M   'P 1'
#
loop_
_entity.id
_entity.type
_entity.pdbx_description
1 polymer ?
#
loop_
_entity_poly.entity_id
_entity_poly.type
_entity_poly.pdbx_seq_one_letter_code
_entity_poly.pdbx_strand_id
1 'polypeptide(L)'
;MSEYRHRVKLVADLEKIRKNGMKPYEAQKSIYDFFKDKGFSYQRHLGFIYERELTAKELDQINVELDNNGWLRLFRSFNIDLIGETRDLTYLFQKK
;
A
#
# COMPACT_ATOMS: atom_id res chain seq x y z
N MET A 1 6.57 -13.17 -20.18
CA MET A 1 6.46 -13.54 -18.75
C MET A 1 5.33 -12.72 -18.20
N SER A 2 4.38 -13.31 -17.50
CA SER A 2 3.25 -12.55 -16.98
C SER A 2 3.71 -11.60 -15.86
N GLU A 3 3.77 -10.31 -16.17
CA GLU A 3 4.22 -9.23 -15.27
C GLU A 3 3.11 -8.83 -14.29
N TYR A 4 2.60 -9.79 -13.52
CA TYR A 4 1.63 -9.49 -12.47
C TYR A 4 2.30 -8.74 -11.34
N ARG A 5 1.66 -7.64 -10.90
CA ARG A 5 2.11 -6.81 -9.78
C ARG A 5 1.04 -6.85 -8.69
N HIS A 6 1.42 -6.69 -7.44
CA HIS A 6 0.44 -6.44 -6.38
C HIS A 6 0.24 -4.96 -6.16
N ARG A 7 -1.01 -4.59 -5.93
CA ARG A 7 -1.41 -3.26 -5.49
C ARG A 7 -2.07 -3.36 -4.14
N VAL A 8 -1.55 -2.62 -3.17
CA VAL A 8 -2.16 -2.41 -1.87
C VAL A 8 -2.85 -1.05 -1.87
N LYS A 9 -4.16 -1.06 -1.65
CA LYS A 9 -4.98 0.14 -1.45
C LYS A 9 -5.48 0.16 -0.02
N LEU A 10 -5.19 1.24 0.67
CA LEU A 10 -5.66 1.46 2.03
C LEU A 10 -6.29 2.83 2.17
N VAL A 11 -7.33 2.90 2.99
CA VAL A 11 -7.98 4.14 3.38
C VAL A 11 -7.99 4.15 4.90
N ALA A 12 -7.22 5.04 5.50
CA ALA A 12 -7.21 5.24 6.95
C ALA A 12 -8.32 6.21 7.35
N ASP A 13 -8.92 5.97 8.52
CA ASP A 13 -9.98 6.78 9.09
C ASP A 13 -9.39 7.75 10.12
N LEU A 14 -9.49 9.05 9.84
CA LEU A 14 -8.96 10.12 10.68
C LEU A 14 -9.55 10.12 12.10
N GLU A 15 -10.83 9.77 12.25
CA GLU A 15 -11.46 9.69 13.56
C GLU A 15 -10.92 8.50 14.34
N LYS A 16 -10.75 7.34 13.68
CA LYS A 16 -10.18 6.16 14.34
C LYS A 16 -8.73 6.41 14.76
N ILE A 17 -7.92 7.06 13.93
CA ILE A 17 -6.56 7.48 14.29
C ILE A 17 -6.58 8.33 15.57
N ARG A 18 -7.40 9.38 15.60
CA ARG A 18 -7.49 10.28 16.76
C ARG A 18 -8.00 9.56 18.01
N LYS A 19 -9.01 8.70 17.89
CA LYS A 19 -9.55 7.87 18.99
C LYS A 19 -8.51 6.92 19.58
N ASN A 20 -7.54 6.51 18.78
CA ASN A 20 -6.42 5.67 19.21
C ASN A 20 -5.22 6.48 19.76
N GLY A 21 -5.37 7.79 19.97
CA GLY A 21 -4.33 8.65 20.52
C GLY A 21 -3.17 8.91 19.55
N MET A 22 -3.31 8.55 18.27
CA MET A 22 -2.28 8.74 17.26
C MET A 22 -2.42 10.09 16.57
N LYS A 23 -1.29 10.70 16.17
CA LYS A 23 -1.33 11.89 15.31
C LYS A 23 -1.51 11.44 13.85
N PRO A 24 -2.47 12.01 13.10
CA PRO A 24 -2.72 11.61 11.71
C PRO A 24 -1.51 11.63 10.80
N TYR A 25 -0.68 12.68 10.89
CA TYR A 25 0.52 12.78 10.08
C TYR A 25 1.55 11.69 10.43
N GLU A 26 1.78 11.43 11.71
CA GLU A 26 2.72 10.40 12.16
C GLU A 26 2.24 9.00 11.74
N ALA A 27 0.96 8.69 11.93
CA ALA A 27 0.38 7.42 11.49
C ALA A 27 0.50 7.24 9.97
N GLN A 28 0.16 8.28 9.19
CA GLN A 28 0.28 8.24 7.73
C GLN A 28 1.72 8.04 7.29
N LYS A 29 2.68 8.75 7.91
CA LYS A 29 4.10 8.62 7.61
C LYS A 29 4.62 7.22 7.96
N SER A 30 4.30 6.69 9.14
CA SER A 30 4.74 5.36 9.55
C SER A 30 4.19 4.25 8.65
N ILE A 31 2.92 4.33 8.23
CA ILE A 31 2.35 3.37 7.27
C ILE A 31 3.04 3.50 5.91
N TYR A 32 3.34 4.72 5.46
CA TYR A 32 4.06 4.93 4.20
C TYR A 32 5.48 4.36 4.24
N ASP A 33 6.23 4.67 5.29
CA ASP A 33 7.60 4.18 5.49
C ASP A 33 7.61 2.63 5.59
N PHE A 34 6.65 2.04 6.30
CA PHE A 34 6.49 0.58 6.38
C PHE A 34 6.37 -0.10 5.01
N PHE A 35 5.51 0.41 4.12
CA PHE A 35 5.38 -0.17 2.79
C PHE A 35 6.62 0.11 1.93
N LYS A 36 7.23 1.29 2.07
CA LYS A 36 8.49 1.62 1.37
C LYS A 36 9.63 0.68 1.76
N ASP A 37 9.81 0.39 3.04
CA ASP A 37 10.85 -0.49 3.56
C ASP A 37 10.68 -1.93 3.08
N LYS A 38 9.43 -2.36 2.85
CA LYS A 38 9.11 -3.67 2.24
C LYS A 38 9.26 -3.69 0.71
N GLY A 39 9.74 -2.61 0.11
CA GLY A 39 10.03 -2.52 -1.32
C GLY A 39 8.83 -2.13 -2.19
N PHE A 40 7.73 -1.65 -1.59
CA PHE A 40 6.63 -1.11 -2.38
C PHE A 40 6.99 0.28 -2.90
N SER A 41 6.61 0.58 -4.14
CA SER A 41 6.59 1.94 -4.67
C SER A 41 5.22 2.56 -4.38
N TYR A 42 5.15 3.88 -4.15
CA TYR A 42 3.87 4.56 -3.99
C TYR A 42 3.56 5.34 -5.26
N GLN A 43 2.39 5.07 -5.84
CA GLN A 43 1.90 5.77 -7.02
C GLN A 43 0.61 6.51 -6.65
N ARG A 44 0.60 7.82 -6.89
CA ARG A 44 -0.58 8.66 -6.61
C ARG A 44 -1.80 8.08 -7.36
N HIS A 45 -2.94 7.98 -6.68
CA HIS A 45 -4.20 7.37 -7.15
C HIS A 45 -4.21 5.84 -7.30
N LEU A 46 -3.06 5.18 -7.39
CA LEU A 46 -2.96 3.72 -7.49
C LEU A 46 -2.69 3.06 -6.13
N GLY A 47 -2.00 3.73 -5.21
CA GLY A 47 -1.64 3.19 -3.91
C GLY A 47 -0.21 2.62 -3.91
N PHE A 48 0.04 1.62 -3.07
CA PHE A 48 1.34 0.98 -2.98
C PHE A 48 1.43 -0.17 -3.99
N ILE A 49 2.45 -0.16 -4.84
CA ILE A 49 2.69 -1.14 -5.91
C ILE A 49 3.92 -1.96 -5.57
N TYR A 50 3.80 -3.28 -5.72
CA TYR A 50 4.87 -4.23 -5.63
C TYR A 50 5.04 -4.94 -6.96
N GLU A 51 6.23 -4.88 -7.55
CA GLU A 51 6.47 -5.26 -8.95
C GLU A 51 6.43 -6.78 -9.21
N ARG A 52 6.20 -7.59 -8.18
CA ARG A 52 6.03 -9.05 -8.31
C ARG A 52 4.80 -9.54 -7.57
N GLU A 53 4.45 -10.79 -7.84
CA GLU A 53 3.49 -11.53 -7.04
C GLU A 53 4.02 -11.73 -5.61
N LEU A 54 3.13 -11.52 -4.62
CA LEU A 54 3.39 -11.73 -3.21
C LEU A 54 2.87 -13.12 -2.86
N THR A 55 3.69 -13.90 -2.18
CA THR A 55 3.26 -15.20 -1.67
C THR A 55 2.27 -15.03 -0.52
N ALA A 56 1.43 -16.04 -0.26
CA ALA A 56 0.51 -16.03 0.88
C ALA A 56 1.24 -15.76 2.21
N LYS A 57 2.43 -16.33 2.39
CA LYS A 57 3.26 -16.12 3.59
C LYS A 57 3.67 -14.65 3.77
N GLU A 58 3.99 -13.95 2.69
CA GLU A 58 4.37 -12.53 2.74
C GLU A 58 3.18 -11.65 3.06
N LEU A 59 2.01 -11.98 2.51
CA LEU A 59 0.76 -11.30 2.83
C LEU A 59 0.39 -11.48 4.31
N ASP A 60 0.53 -12.68 4.85
CA ASP A 60 0.31 -12.97 6.27
C ASP A 60 1.28 -12.20 7.17
N GLN A 61 2.56 -12.12 6.79
CA GLN A 61 3.55 -11.33 7.53
C GLN A 61 3.19 -9.84 7.54
N ILE A 62 2.80 -9.29 6.39
CA ILE A 62 2.33 -7.89 6.31
C ILE A 62 1.14 -7.69 7.25
N ASN A 63 0.16 -8.59 7.24
CA ASN A 63 -1.02 -8.49 8.09
C ASN A 63 -0.67 -8.52 9.59
N VAL A 64 0.19 -9.44 10.02
CA VAL A 64 0.67 -9.55 11.41
C VAL A 64 1.42 -8.29 11.84
N GLU A 65 2.31 -7.76 10.99
CA GLU A 65 3.06 -6.55 11.32
C GLU A 65 2.15 -5.32 11.40
N LEU A 66 1.16 -5.19 10.52
CA LEU A 66 0.15 -4.13 10.60
C LEU A 66 -0.66 -4.21 11.90
N ASP A 67 -0.98 -5.43 12.37
CA ASP A 67 -1.71 -5.62 13.64
C ASP A 67 -0.85 -5.32 14.86
N ASN A 68 0.41 -5.77 14.86
CA ASN A 68 1.39 -5.48 15.92
C ASN A 68 1.62 -3.97 16.11
N ASN A 69 1.55 -3.20 15.02
CA ASN A 69 1.61 -1.73 15.06
C ASN A 69 0.26 -1.08 15.44
N GLY A 70 -0.81 -1.87 15.57
CA GLY A 70 -2.15 -1.40 15.86
C GLY A 70 -2.79 -0.61 14.72
N TRP A 71 -2.35 -0.82 13.48
CA TRP A 71 -2.80 -0.04 12.33
C TRP A 71 -4.03 -0.64 11.63
N LEU A 72 -4.26 -1.95 11.73
CA LEU A 72 -5.44 -2.58 11.10
C LEU A 72 -6.75 -1.92 11.53
N ARG A 73 -6.88 -1.60 12.82
CA ARG A 73 -8.05 -0.90 13.38
C ARG A 73 -8.22 0.54 12.89
N LEU A 74 -7.19 1.14 12.30
CA LEU A 74 -7.24 2.49 11.74
C LEU A 74 -7.84 2.51 10.34
N PHE A 75 -7.80 1.38 9.62
CA PHE A 75 -8.27 1.33 8.26
C PHE A 75 -9.80 1.27 8.20
N ARG A 76 -10.35 2.04 7.26
CA ARG A 76 -11.73 1.91 6.78
C ARG A 76 -11.80 0.82 5.71
N SER A 77 -10.76 0.72 4.88
CA SER A 77 -10.62 -0.33 3.87
C SER A 77 -9.15 -0.66 3.65
N PHE A 78 -8.86 -1.93 3.43
CA PHE A 78 -7.53 -2.44 3.10
C PHE A 78 -7.69 -3.58 2.09
N ASN A 79 -7.26 -3.35 0.85
CA ASN A 79 -7.42 -4.30 -0.25
C ASN A 79 -6.07 -4.57 -0.92
N ILE A 80 -5.89 -5.82 -1.34
CA ILE A 80 -4.73 -6.26 -2.09
C ILE A 80 -5.24 -6.82 -3.41
N ASP A 81 -4.88 -6.17 -4.50
CA ASP A 81 -5.27 -6.56 -5.85
C ASP A 81 -4.06 -7.13 -6.59
N LEU A 82 -4.27 -8.21 -7.35
CA LEU A 82 -3.35 -8.58 -8.41
C LEU A 82 -3.69 -7.71 -9.63
N ILE A 83 -2.77 -6.87 -10.06
CA ILE A 83 -2.90 -6.07 -11.27
C ILE A 83 -2.07 -6.72 -12.38
N GLY A 84 -2.68 -6.95 -13.54
CA GLY A 84 -1.98 -7.43 -14.74
C GLY A 84 -1.05 -6.37 -15.34
N GLU A 85 -0.52 -6.65 -16.54
CA GLU A 85 0.40 -5.77 -17.27
C GLU A 85 -0.03 -4.30 -17.21
N THR A 86 0.71 -3.50 -16.43
CA THR A 86 0.56 -2.05 -16.42
C THR A 86 1.50 -1.49 -17.49
N ARG A 87 0.96 -1.12 -18.65
CA ARG A 87 1.74 -0.42 -19.69
C ARG A 87 1.93 1.03 -19.28
N ASP A 88 3.18 1.42 -19.04
CA ASP A 88 3.53 2.83 -18.88
C ASP A 88 3.35 3.54 -20.24
N LEU A 89 2.33 4.37 -20.36
CA LEU A 89 2.04 5.16 -21.56
C LEU A 89 2.61 6.58 -21.48
N THR A 90 3.44 6.90 -20.47
CA THR A 90 4.01 8.25 -20.29
C THR A 90 4.81 8.70 -21.52
N TYR A 91 5.42 7.75 -22.23
CA TYR A 91 6.11 7.99 -23.51
C TYR A 91 5.22 8.60 -24.60
N LEU A 92 3.90 8.38 -24.56
CA LEU A 92 2.96 8.99 -25.53
C LEU A 92 2.84 10.50 -25.35
N PHE A 93 3.16 11.03 -24.16
CA PHE A 93 3.11 12.46 -23.84
C PHE A 93 4.44 13.18 -24.06
N GLN A 94 5.51 12.45 -24.37
CA GLN A 94 6.86 13.01 -24.58
C GLN A 94 7.15 13.38 -26.05
N LYS A 95 6.26 13.06 -27.00
CA LYS A 95 6.42 13.52 -28.39
C LYS A 95 5.94 14.97 -28.54
N LYS A 96 6.89 15.89 -28.63
CA LYS A 96 6.78 17.15 -29.37
C LYS A 96 7.86 17.19 -30.43
#